data_AF-A0AA43JJZ0-F1
#
_entry.id   AF-A0AA43JJZ0-F1
#
_cell.length_a   1.000
_cell.length_b   1.000
_cell.length_c   1.000
_cell.angle_alpha   90.00
_cell.angle_beta   90.00
_cell.angle_gamma   90.00
#
_symmetry.space_group_name_H-M   'P 1'
#
loop_
_entity.id
_entity.type
_entity.pdbx_description
1 polymer ?
#
loop_
_entity_poly.entity_id
_entity_poly.type
_entity_poly.pdbx_seq_one_letter_code
_entity_poly.pdbx_strand_id
1 'polypeptide(L)' 'MMTTRTFRPYEPDDLWLLPPSPRDWLPEDHLVYFVADLVEALNLDPILATYGGVMRGTAPYHPQLLVKVLLYA' A
#
# COMPACT_ATOMS: atom_id res chain seq x y z
N MET A 1 -18.94 7.68 20.07
CA MET A 1 -18.42 7.89 18.71
C MET A 1 -17.40 6.81 18.43
N MET A 2 -17.73 5.79 17.64
CA MET A 2 -16.73 4.81 17.19
C MET A 2 -15.99 5.45 16.02
N THR A 3 -14.81 6.00 16.28
CA THR A 3 -13.99 6.67 15.28
C THR A 3 -13.40 5.61 14.34
N THR A 4 -14.03 5.39 13.19
CA THR A 4 -13.40 4.68 12.07
C THR A 4 -12.21 5.51 11.63
N ARG A 5 -10.99 5.11 12.00
CA ARG A 5 -9.79 5.84 11.61
C ARG A 5 -9.34 5.32 10.24
N THR A 6 -9.33 6.19 9.24
CA THR A 6 -8.87 5.89 7.88
C THR A 6 -7.39 5.48 7.89
N PHE A 7 -7.01 4.55 7.00
CA PHE A 7 -5.60 4.24 6.73
C PHE A 7 -4.86 5.50 6.26
N ARG A 8 -3.54 5.51 6.41
CA ARG A 8 -2.71 6.52 5.72
C ARG A 8 -2.94 6.40 4.21
N PRO A 9 -3.01 7.52 3.47
CA PRO A 9 -3.05 7.48 2.01
C PRO A 9 -1.90 6.64 1.47
N TYR A 10 -2.21 5.80 0.47
CA TYR A 10 -1.26 4.94 -0.20
C TYR A 10 -1.49 5.06 -1.69
N GLU A 11 -0.70 5.93 -2.34
CA GLU A 11 -0.78 6.26 -3.77
C GLU A 11 0.60 5.99 -4.39
N PRO A 12 0.91 4.74 -4.78
CA PRO A 12 2.23 4.38 -5.32
C PRO A 12 2.50 4.96 -6.71
N ASP A 13 1.44 5.32 -7.44
CA ASP A 13 1.52 5.87 -8.79
C ASP A 13 1.39 7.41 -8.83
N ASP A 14 1.42 8.06 -7.66
CA ASP A 14 1.28 9.51 -7.57
C ASP A 14 2.40 10.22 -8.33
N LEU A 15 1.98 10.96 -9.37
CA LEU A 15 2.87 11.77 -10.18
C LEU A 15 3.37 12.96 -9.37
N TRP A 16 4.68 13.02 -9.18
CA TRP A 16 5.30 14.15 -8.51
C TRP A 16 5.23 15.40 -9.39
N LEU A 17 4.96 16.55 -8.76
CA LEU A 17 4.86 17.84 -9.45
C LEU A 17 6.19 18.27 -10.10
N LEU A 18 7.32 17.70 -9.65
CA LEU A 18 8.67 17.98 -10.13
C LEU A 18 9.44 16.65 -10.35
N PRO A 19 10.30 16.57 -11.38
CA PRO A 19 11.07 15.36 -11.68
C PRO A 19 12.20 15.08 -10.67
N PRO A 20 12.68 13.82 -10.55
CA PRO A 20 12.21 12.60 -11.23
C PRO A 20 11.05 11.89 -10.50
N SER A 21 10.18 11.25 -11.26
CA SER A 21 9.17 10.32 -10.73
C SER A 21 9.90 9.14 -10.06
N PRO A 22 9.31 8.52 -9.00
CA PRO A 22 9.85 7.28 -8.44
C PRO A 22 10.02 6.17 -9.48
N ARG A 23 9.19 6.16 -10.55
CA ARG A 23 9.32 5.21 -11.66
C ARG A 23 10.60 5.38 -12.46
N ASP A 24 11.14 6.59 -12.53
CA ASP A 24 12.35 6.87 -13.31
C ASP A 24 13.60 6.25 -12.65
N TRP A 25 13.48 5.75 -11.42
CA TRP A 25 14.60 5.21 -10.64
C TRP A 25 14.83 3.72 -10.89
N LEU A 26 13.85 3.02 -11.46
CA LEU A 26 13.88 1.57 -11.65
C LEU A 26 13.74 1.20 -13.12
N PRO A 27 14.49 0.19 -13.61
CA PRO A 27 14.28 -0.37 -14.94
C PRO A 27 12.84 -0.83 -15.15
N GLU A 28 12.30 -0.72 -16.37
CA GLU A 28 10.92 -1.10 -16.68
C GLU A 28 10.58 -2.58 -16.37
N ASP A 29 11.58 -3.46 -16.39
CA ASP A 29 11.47 -4.90 -16.14
C ASP A 29 11.73 -5.29 -14.67
N HIS A 30 11.78 -4.32 -13.77
CA HIS A 30 12.08 -4.56 -12.36
C HIS A 30 10.97 -5.37 -11.66
N LEU A 31 11.35 -6.42 -10.92
CA LEU A 31 10.45 -7.38 -10.24
C LEU A 31 9.38 -6.71 -9.36
N VAL A 32 9.67 -5.53 -8.81
CA VAL A 32 8.71 -4.78 -7.98
C VAL A 32 7.39 -4.51 -8.69
N TYR A 33 7.40 -4.34 -10.02
CA TYR A 33 6.19 -4.10 -10.79
C TYR A 33 5.33 -5.36 -10.85
N PHE A 34 5.94 -6.54 -11.04
CA PHE A 34 5.23 -7.81 -10.94
C PHE A 34 4.65 -8.04 -9.54
N VAL A 35 5.39 -7.72 -8.48
CA VAL A 35 4.88 -7.81 -7.10
C VAL A 35 3.72 -6.83 -6.88
N ALA A 36 3.81 -5.62 -7.44
CA ALA A 36 2.75 -4.63 -7.34
C ALA A 36 1.45 -5.13 -7.98
N ASP A 37 1.53 -5.63 -9.22
CA ASP A 37 0.41 -6.21 -9.99
C ASP A 37 -0.17 -7.43 -9.28
N LEU A 38 0.70 -8.31 -8.76
CA LEU A 38 0.28 -9.49 -8.01
C LEU A 38 -0.54 -9.09 -6.79
N VAL A 39 -0.06 -8.15 -5.98
CA VAL A 39 -0.76 -7.72 -4.76
C VAL A 39 -2.09 -7.01 -5.08
N GLU A 40 -2.17 -6.31 -6.20
CA GLU A 40 -3.43 -5.71 -6.68
C GLU A 40 -4.47 -6.75 -7.10
N ALA A 41 -4.03 -7.92 -7.58
CA ALA A 41 -4.92 -9.03 -7.90
C ALA A 41 -5.36 -9.86 -6.67
N LEU A 42 -4.73 -9.68 -5.50
CA LEU A 42 -5.07 -10.44 -4.29
C LEU A 42 -6.31 -9.86 -3.59
N ASN A 43 -7.18 -10.76 -3.11
CA ASN A 43 -8.25 -10.37 -2.21
C ASN A 43 -7.70 -10.11 -0.79
N LEU A 44 -7.58 -8.84 -0.41
CA LEU A 44 -7.12 -8.42 0.92
C LEU A 44 -8.25 -8.16 1.94
N ASP A 45 -9.53 -8.37 1.56
CA ASP A 45 -10.68 -8.18 2.45
C ASP A 45 -10.54 -8.93 3.79
N PRO A 46 -10.04 -10.19 3.84
CA PRO A 46 -9.87 -10.90 5.10
C PRO A 46 -8.90 -10.19 6.05
N ILE A 47 -7.87 -9.52 5.52
CA ILE A 47 -6.90 -8.76 6.32
C ILE A 47 -7.56 -7.45 6.77
N LEU A 48 -8.22 -6.74 5.86
CA LEU A 48 -8.94 -5.49 6.17
C LEU A 48 -9.99 -5.68 7.26
N ALA A 49 -10.71 -6.81 7.24
CA ALA A 49 -11.72 -7.14 8.25
C ALA A 49 -11.16 -7.22 9.68
N THR A 50 -9.87 -7.51 9.85
CA THR A 50 -9.22 -7.56 11.18
C THR A 50 -9.05 -6.17 11.82
N TYR A 51 -9.16 -5.09 11.04
CA TYR A 51 -9.02 -3.71 11.52
C TYR A 51 -10.33 -3.13 12.10
N GLY A 52 -11.46 -3.87 12.04
CA GLY A 52 -12.82 -3.42 12.40
C GLY A 52 -13.14 -3.19 13.89
N GLY A 53 -12.14 -2.82 14.71
CA GLY A 53 -12.29 -2.59 16.15
C GLY A 53 -11.89 -1.18 16.61
N VAL A 54 -11.88 -0.94 17.93
CA VAL A 54 -11.31 0.29 18.52
C VAL A 54 -9.79 0.29 18.30
N MET A 55 -9.35 0.83 17.17
CA MET A 55 -7.93 1.02 16.89
C MET A 55 -7.39 2.15 17.78
N ARG A 56 -6.56 1.78 18.76
CA ARG A 56 -5.77 2.73 19.56
C ARG A 56 -4.47 3.06 18.81
N GLY A 57 -4.04 4.31 18.86
CA GLY A 57 -2.78 4.75 18.25
C GLY A 57 -2.95 5.58 16.97
N THR A 58 -1.87 5.65 16.19
CA THR A 58 -1.82 6.43 14.94
C THR A 58 -2.52 5.68 13.79
N ALA A 59 -2.83 6.39 12.70
CA ALA A 59 -3.44 5.77 11.53
C ALA A 59 -2.52 4.65 10.98
N PRO A 60 -3.04 3.43 10.79
CA PRO A 60 -2.27 2.31 10.26
C PRO A 60 -1.87 2.53 8.80
N TYR A 61 -0.83 1.84 8.36
CA TYR A 61 -0.49 1.71 6.94
C TYR A 61 -1.51 0.81 6.23
N HIS A 62 -1.74 1.05 4.94
CA HIS A 62 -2.65 0.25 4.15
C HIS A 62 -2.12 -1.20 4.01
N PRO A 63 -2.96 -2.24 4.15
CA PRO A 63 -2.51 -3.63 4.02
C PRO A 63 -1.82 -3.93 2.69
N GLN A 64 -2.24 -3.30 1.59
CA GLN A 64 -1.61 -3.44 0.28
C GLN A 64 -0.13 -3.01 0.30
N LEU A 65 0.21 -1.92 0.99
CA LEU A 65 1.60 -1.49 1.17
C LEU A 65 2.38 -2.55 1.96
N LEU A 66 1.82 -3.01 3.08
CA LEU A 66 2.49 -3.96 3.96
C LEU A 66 2.74 -5.30 3.27
N VAL A 67 1.79 -5.78 2.47
CA VAL A 67 1.94 -7.01 1.68
C VAL A 67 2.98 -6.84 0.57
N LYS A 68 2.98 -5.70 -0.15
CA LYS A 68 4.03 -5.41 -1.15
C LYS A 68 5.43 -5.44 -0.53
N VAL A 69 5.60 -4.82 0.64
CA VAL A 69 6.87 -4.87 1.39
C VAL A 69 7.20 -6.29 1.81
N LEU A 70 6.25 -7.04 2.38
CA LEU A 70 6.47 -8.40 2.86
C LEU A 70 6.89 -9.37 1.74
N LEU A 71 6.33 -9.23 0.54
CA LEU A 71 6.63 -10.10 -0.60
C LEU A 71 7.93 -9.72 -1.33
N TYR A 72 8.36 -8.47 -1.22
CA TYR A 72 9.53 -7.95 -1.93
C TYR A 72 10.81 -7.92 -1.07
N ALA A 73 10.69 -7.81 0.26
CA ALA A 73 11.80 -7.60 1.21
C ALA A 73 12.82 -8.75 1.28
#